data_AF-J9AW27-F1
#
_entry.id   AF-J9AW27-F1
#
_cell.length_a   1.000
_cell.length_b   1.000
_cell.length_c   1.000
_cell.angle_alpha   90.00
_cell.angle_beta   90.00
_cell.angle_gamma   90.00
#
_symmetry.space_group_name_H-M   'P 1'
#
loop_
_entity.id
_entity.type
_entity.pdbx_description
1 polymer ?
#
loop_
_entity_poly.entity_id
_entity_poly.type
_entity_poly.pdbx_seq_one_letter_code
_entity_poly.pdbx_strand_id
1 'polypeptide(L)' 'MKDRHVQQKENAIPIRSWFSDPTDTCLLALLPFLDALRFASDVRSILSRNQQLQQVW' A
#
# COMPACT_ATOMS: atom_id res chain seq x y z
N MET A 1 -27.32 -7.22 14.92
CA MET A 1 -26.69 -6.32 13.95
C MET A 1 -25.20 -6.55 14.01
N LYS A 2 -24.62 -7.22 13.01
CA LYS A 2 -23.18 -7.49 12.96
C LYS A 2 -22.56 -6.35 12.16
N ASP A 3 -22.08 -5.33 12.86
CA ASP A 3 -21.35 -4.23 12.25
C ASP A 3 -20.10 -4.80 11.58
N ARG A 4 -20.22 -4.95 10.27
CA ARG A 4 -19.24 -5.56 9.41
C ARG A 4 -18.14 -4.52 9.17
N HIS A 5 -17.19 -4.43 10.09
CA HIS A 5 -15.86 -3.94 9.76
C HIS A 5 -15.19 -5.00 8.86
N VAL A 6 -15.60 -5.07 7.59
CA VAL A 6 -14.91 -5.89 6.59
C VAL A 6 -13.56 -5.23 6.37
N GLN A 7 -12.50 -5.86 6.86
CA GLN A 7 -11.15 -5.37 6.69
C GLN A 7 -10.72 -5.60 5.24
N GLN A 8 -10.61 -4.52 4.48
CA GLN A 8 -10.26 -4.51 3.05
C GLN A 8 -8.73 -4.57 2.86
N LYS A 9 -8.09 -5.66 3.30
CA LYS A 9 -6.61 -5.80 3.27
C LYS A 9 -6.05 -5.80 1.86
N GLU A 10 -6.81 -6.32 0.90
CA GLU A 10 -6.48 -6.37 -0.53
C GLU A 10 -6.37 -4.99 -1.19
N ASN A 11 -6.98 -3.96 -0.58
CA ASN A 11 -6.91 -2.58 -1.06
C ASN A 11 -5.81 -1.77 -0.36
N ALA A 12 -5.13 -2.34 0.64
CA ALA A 12 -4.18 -1.62 1.48
C ALA A 12 -2.76 -1.65 0.90
N ILE A 13 -2.07 -0.51 1.02
CA ILE A 13 -0.63 -0.39 0.78
C ILE A 13 0.05 -0.33 2.15
N PRO A 14 0.92 -1.29 2.50
CA PRO A 14 1.70 -1.20 3.73
C PRO A 14 2.72 -0.06 3.60
N ILE A 15 2.88 0.71 4.68
CA ILE A 15 3.85 1.80 4.77
C ILE A 15 4.65 1.66 6.06
N ARG A 16 5.93 2.03 6.03
CA ARG A 16 6.77 2.05 7.22
C ARG A 16 6.28 3.14 8.17
N SER A 17 6.26 2.82 9.47
CA SER A 17 6.01 3.81 10.52
C SER A 17 7.12 4.87 10.50
N TRP A 18 6.74 6.12 10.68
CA TRP A 18 7.65 7.24 10.71
C TRP A 18 8.01 7.63 12.15
N PHE A 19 9.29 7.92 12.42
CA PHE A 19 9.83 8.17 13.77
C PHE A 19 10.71 9.42 13.84
N SER A 20 10.30 10.53 13.22
CA SER A 20 11.06 11.81 13.24
C SER A 20 12.42 11.79 12.55
N ASP A 21 12.67 10.84 11.65
CA ASP A 21 13.85 10.85 10.79
C ASP A 21 13.69 11.94 9.69
N PRO A 22 14.52 12.99 9.68
CA PRO A 22 14.45 14.06 8.68
C PRO A 22 14.89 13.61 7.28
N THR A 23 15.51 12.43 7.18
CA THR A 23 15.94 11.83 5.91
C THR A 23 14.92 10.83 5.35
N ASP A 24 13.82 10.55 6.06
CA ASP A 24 12.80 9.62 5.60
C ASP A 24 12.10 10.17 4.35
N THR A 25 12.17 9.40 3.27
CA THR A 25 11.49 9.71 2.01
C THR A 25 10.43 8.65 1.65
N CYS A 26 9.94 7.86 2.62
CA CYS A 26 9.07 6.72 2.37
C CYS A 26 7.78 7.12 1.65
N LEU A 27 7.21 8.30 1.99
CA LEU A 27 6.04 8.84 1.30
C LEU A 27 6.34 9.31 -0.12
N LEU A 28 7.50 9.95 -0.34
CA LEU A 28 7.92 10.41 -1.67
C LEU A 28 8.18 9.24 -2.61
N ALA A 29 8.78 8.16 -2.10
CA ALA A 29 9.04 6.93 -2.84
C ALA A 29 7.75 6.25 -3.33
N LEU A 30 6.59 6.55 -2.72
CA LEU A 30 5.31 6.00 -3.12
C LEU A 30 4.69 6.71 -4.34
N LEU A 31 5.12 7.93 -4.66
CA LEU A 31 4.51 8.74 -5.72
C LEU A 31 4.50 8.06 -7.10
N PRO A 32 5.60 7.45 -7.59
CA PRO A 32 5.58 6.77 -8.89
C PRO A 32 4.64 5.54 -8.90
N PHE A 33 4.55 4.84 -7.77
CA PHE A 33 3.64 3.70 -7.63
C PHE A 33 2.18 4.14 -7.69
N LEU A 34 1.82 5.23 -7.01
CA LEU A 34 0.45 5.78 -7.04
C LEU A 34 0.07 6.31 -8.42
N ASP A 35 0.99 6.97 -9.13
CA ASP A 35 0.71 7.43 -10.50
C ASP A 35 0.46 6.25 -11.45
N ALA A 36 1.20 5.15 -11.30
CA ALA A 36 0.97 3.94 -12.08
C ALA A 36 -0.42 3.32 -11.81
N LEU A 37 -0.92 3.37 -10.56
CA LEU A 37 -2.25 2.84 -10.22
C LEU A 37 -3.40 3.58 -10.91
N ARG A 38 -3.22 4.86 -11.29
CA ARG A 38 -4.25 5.64 -11.99
C ARG A 38 -4.67 5.03 -13.32
N PHE A 39 -3.80 4.22 -13.94
CA PHE A 39 -4.08 3.55 -15.21
C PHE A 39 -4.71 2.16 -15.05
N ALA A 40 -4.81 1.65 -13.81
CA ALA A 40 -5.38 0.34 -13.54
C ALA A 40 -6.91 0.43 -13.38
N SER A 41 -7.64 -0.47 -14.03
CA SER A 41 -9.08 -0.63 -13.81
C SER A 41 -9.40 -1.32 -12.47
N ASP A 42 -8.51 -2.22 -12.02
CA ASP A 42 -8.57 -2.86 -10.71
C ASP A 42 -7.16 -2.97 -10.10
N VAL A 43 -6.95 -2.22 -9.02
CA VAL A 43 -5.66 -2.12 -8.33
C VAL A 43 -5.31 -3.36 -7.50
N ARG A 44 -6.30 -4.20 -7.12
CA ARG A 44 -6.09 -5.34 -6.20
C ARG A 44 -5.11 -6.37 -6.77
N SER A 45 -5.11 -6.54 -8.10
CA SER A 45 -4.18 -7.42 -8.80
C SER A 45 -2.71 -6.96 -8.66
N ILE A 46 -2.49 -5.64 -8.75
CA ILE A 46 -1.17 -5.01 -8.59
C ILE A 46 -0.75 -5.02 -7.12
N LEU A 47 -1.66 -4.66 -6.22
CA LEU A 47 -1.43 -4.63 -4.77
C LEU A 47 -1.10 -6.02 -4.23
N SER A 48 -1.81 -7.05 -4.65
CA SER A 48 -1.56 -8.44 -4.23
C SER A 48 -0.14 -8.89 -4.58
N ARG A 49 0.35 -8.53 -5.78
CA ARG A 49 1.72 -8.82 -6.21
C ARG A 49 2.76 -8.08 -5.36
N ASN A 50 2.49 -6.81 -5.05
CA ASN A 50 3.39 -6.01 -4.24
C ASN A 50 3.44 -6.51 -2.78
N GLN A 51 2.29 -6.90 -2.22
CA GLN A 51 2.20 -7.48 -0.87
C GLN A 51 3.00 -8.78 -0.74
N GLN A 52 3.01 -9.65 -1.74
CA GLN A 52 3.84 -10.87 -1.74
C GLN A 52 5.35 -10.56 -1.64
N LEU A 53 5.81 -9.49 -2.30
CA LEU A 53 7.22 -9.08 -2.25
C LEU A 53 7.60 -8.45 -0.90
N GLN A 54 6.64 -7.86 -0.19
CA GLN A 54 6.85 -7.25 1.13
C GLN A 54 6.81 -8.27 2.28
N GLN A 55 6.27 -9.48 2.08
CA GLN A 55 6.23 -10.56 3.09
C GLN A 55 7.55 -11.33 3.22
N VAL A 56 8.58 -10.97 2.46
CA VAL A 56 9.91 -11.61 2.47
C VAL A 56 10.87 -10.91 3.46
N TRP A 57 10.38 -9.96 4.27
CA TRP A 57 11.14 -9.22 5.28
C TRP A 57 10.54 -9.39 6.67
#